data_AF-A0A932Y1J9-F1
#
_entry.id   AF-A0A932Y1J9-F1
#
_cell.length_a   1.000
_cell.length_b   1.000
_cell.length_c   1.000
_cell.angle_alpha   90.00
_cell.angle_beta   90.00
_cell.angle_gamma   90.00
#
_symmetry.space_group_name_H-M   'P 1'
#
loop_
_entity.id
_entity.type
_entity.pdbx_description
1 polymer ?
#
loop_
_entity_poly.entity_id
_entity_poly.type
_entity_poly.pdbx_seq_one_letter_code
_entity_poly.pdbx_strand_id
1 'polypeptide(L)'
;MLLTRLFNNLTLALAAILLIPSLLILASWNTLPGDTLYSTKRSLEQVALAILSPSYQAETTLHTKLITRRLEEADITIDKKTSSQGLEELKAQLQLAHAQVDQAPTLVTKKQAAQKLIQTLVTTTQELETKKQTLIASLPPQVITQYQTVYETQYITQEVTNQIIQVVQIPVPVFTQPTQPSPDSQPPLTPFPSPSPPLPPDNTQQIVTDIAQVQTQINQIITNVNQDLTQPGKNQGWGHQGKNQTPHPN
;
A
#
# COMPACT_ATOMS: atom_id res chain seq x y z
N MET A 1 25.22 -19.32 44.59
CA MET A 1 25.92 -18.14 44.01
C MET A 1 26.37 -18.33 42.55
N LEU A 2 26.77 -19.53 42.10
CA LEU A 2 27.24 -19.72 40.71
C LEU A 2 26.09 -19.66 39.69
N LEU A 3 24.93 -20.25 40.02
CA LEU A 3 23.72 -20.21 39.19
C LEU A 3 23.19 -18.78 38.96
N THR A 4 23.20 -17.95 40.00
CA THR A 4 22.74 -16.55 39.90
C THR A 4 23.67 -15.70 39.03
N ARG A 5 24.98 -15.95 39.05
CA ARG A 5 25.95 -15.29 38.16
C ARG A 5 25.76 -15.73 36.70
N LEU A 6 25.54 -17.02 36.46
CA LEU A 6 25.26 -17.53 35.12
C LEU A 6 23.96 -16.95 34.55
N PHE A 7 22.88 -16.92 35.34
CA PHE A 7 21.63 -16.33 34.93
C PHE A 7 21.78 -14.83 34.63
N ASN A 8 22.45 -14.06 35.49
CA ASN A 8 22.67 -12.64 35.27
C ASN A 8 23.49 -12.35 34.00
N ASN A 9 24.54 -13.13 33.74
CA ASN A 9 25.33 -13.00 32.52
C ASN A 9 24.52 -13.36 31.27
N LEU A 10 23.68 -14.40 31.34
CA LEU A 10 22.79 -14.77 30.25
C LEU A 10 21.76 -13.68 29.96
N THR A 11 21.13 -13.11 30.98
CA THR A 11 20.17 -12.00 30.83
C THR A 11 20.85 -10.77 30.23
N LEU A 12 22.07 -10.42 30.69
CA LEU A 12 22.82 -9.29 30.14
C LEU A 12 23.20 -9.52 28.68
N ALA A 13 23.67 -10.73 28.33
CA ALA A 13 23.99 -11.08 26.96
C ALA A 13 22.74 -11.00 26.06
N LEU A 14 21.59 -11.51 26.54
CA LEU A 14 20.34 -11.44 25.81
C LEU A 14 19.90 -9.98 25.60
N ALA A 15 20.00 -9.14 26.64
CA ALA A 15 19.67 -7.72 26.55
C ALA A 15 20.58 -6.99 25.55
N ALA A 16 21.88 -7.28 25.54
CA ALA A 16 22.83 -6.71 24.59
C ALA A 16 22.52 -7.13 23.14
N ILE A 17 22.16 -8.40 22.93
CA ILE A 17 21.77 -8.92 21.61
C ILE A 17 20.47 -8.28 21.12
N LEU A 18 19.51 -8.03 22.02
CA LEU A 18 18.21 -7.43 21.67
C LEU A 18 18.28 -5.92 21.46
N LEU A 19 19.28 -5.23 22.01
CA LEU A 19 19.43 -3.76 21.85
C LEU A 19 19.59 -3.35 20.39
N ILE A 20 20.44 -4.05 19.63
CA ILE A 20 20.73 -3.72 18.23
C ILE A 20 19.47 -3.77 17.35
N PRO A 21 18.70 -4.88 17.30
CA PRO A 21 17.48 -4.92 16.49
C PRO A 21 16.42 -3.92 16.98
N SER A 22 16.33 -3.65 18.29
CA SER A 22 15.41 -2.62 18.79
C SER A 22 15.75 -1.22 18.25
N LEU A 23 17.03 -0.84 18.25
CA LEU A 23 17.47 0.44 17.69
C LEU A 23 17.22 0.51 16.19
N LEU A 24 17.48 -0.59 15.45
CA LEU A 24 17.20 -0.65 14.02
C LEU A 24 15.70 -0.50 13.72
N ILE A 25 14.83 -1.16 14.49
CA ILE A 25 13.37 -1.02 14.35
C ILE A 25 12.94 0.44 14.54
N LEU A 26 13.44 1.10 15.59
CA LEU A 26 13.14 2.51 15.87
C LEU A 26 13.63 3.42 14.74
N ALA A 27 14.87 3.23 14.28
CA ALA A 27 15.46 4.04 13.22
C ALA A 27 14.76 3.84 11.86
N SER A 28 14.34 2.61 11.55
CA SER A 28 13.71 2.29 10.27
C SER A 28 12.18 2.43 10.28
N TRP A 29 11.56 2.80 11.41
CA TRP A 29 10.10 2.78 11.53
C TRP A 29 9.43 3.76 10.56
N ASN A 30 9.94 4.99 10.51
CA ASN A 30 9.38 6.10 9.73
C ASN A 30 10.00 6.27 8.34
N THR A 31 10.86 5.35 7.91
CA THR A 31 11.48 5.43 6.58
C THR A 31 10.46 5.12 5.50
N LEU A 32 10.51 5.89 4.43
CA LEU A 32 9.69 5.76 3.23
C LEU A 32 10.46 5.04 2.12
N PRO A 33 9.75 4.49 1.11
CA PRO A 33 10.38 3.98 -0.10
C PRO A 33 11.35 5.02 -0.70
N GLY A 34 12.57 4.60 -1.00
CA GLY A 34 13.66 5.47 -1.46
C GLY A 34 14.62 5.94 -0.36
N ASP A 35 14.24 5.87 0.92
CA ASP A 35 15.14 6.19 2.03
C ASP A 35 16.21 5.10 2.22
N THR A 36 17.40 5.50 2.67
CA THR A 36 18.55 4.60 2.87
C THR A 36 18.25 3.41 3.78
N LEU A 37 17.45 3.62 4.83
CA LEU A 37 17.11 2.60 5.82
C LEU A 37 15.83 1.81 5.48
N TYR A 38 15.19 2.08 4.35
CA TYR A 38 13.95 1.38 3.96
C TYR A 38 14.15 -0.12 3.73
N SER A 39 15.29 -0.50 3.14
CA SER A 39 15.66 -1.91 2.96
C SER A 39 15.78 -2.66 4.30
N THR A 40 16.24 -1.96 5.34
CA THR A 40 16.33 -2.50 6.71
C THR A 40 14.93 -2.74 7.28
N LYS A 41 14.00 -1.79 7.10
CA LYS A 41 12.59 -1.95 7.46
C LYS A 41 11.97 -3.19 6.79
N ARG A 42 12.14 -3.34 5.48
CA ARG A 42 11.63 -4.52 4.74
C ARG A 42 12.22 -5.83 5.24
N SER A 43 13.52 -5.84 5.55
CA SER A 43 14.19 -7.02 6.10
C SER A 43 13.64 -7.39 7.48
N LEU A 44 13.40 -6.41 8.36
CA LEU A 44 12.83 -6.64 9.69
C LEU A 44 11.40 -7.18 9.62
N GLU A 45 10.60 -6.70 8.66
CA GLU A 45 9.25 -7.24 8.43
C GLU A 45 9.27 -8.68 7.91
N GLN A 46 10.20 -9.03 7.03
CA GLN A 46 10.39 -10.41 6.57
C GLN A 46 10.78 -11.34 7.73
N VAL A 47 11.67 -10.87 8.62
CA VAL A 47 12.01 -11.61 9.84
C VAL A 47 10.77 -11.78 10.74
N ALA A 48 9.96 -10.72 10.89
CA ALA A 48 8.72 -10.81 11.66
C ALA A 48 7.74 -11.82 11.05
N LEU A 49 7.58 -11.85 9.72
CA LEU A 49 6.78 -12.85 9.02
C LEU A 49 7.33 -14.26 9.25
N ALA A 50 8.64 -14.45 9.11
CA ALA A 50 9.28 -15.75 9.33
C ALA A 50 9.04 -16.28 10.75
N ILE A 51 9.12 -15.42 11.76
CA ILE A 51 8.84 -15.76 13.17
C ILE A 51 7.37 -16.13 13.37
N LEU A 52 6.44 -15.46 12.66
CA LEU A 52 5.00 -15.69 12.78
C LEU A 52 4.46 -16.82 11.89
N SER A 53 5.24 -17.29 10.92
CA SER A 53 4.85 -18.32 9.94
C SER A 53 4.31 -19.64 10.55
N PRO A 54 4.70 -20.09 11.76
CA PRO A 54 4.05 -21.24 12.39
C PRO A 54 2.56 -21.03 12.69
N SER A 55 2.09 -19.78 12.73
CA SER A 55 0.69 -19.42 12.92
C SER A 55 0.15 -18.71 11.70
N TYR A 56 -0.56 -19.47 10.85
CA TYR A 56 -1.22 -18.95 9.65
C TYR A 56 -2.06 -17.69 9.93
N GLN A 57 -2.79 -17.66 11.04
CA GLN A 57 -3.62 -16.51 11.42
C GLN A 57 -2.78 -15.27 11.78
N ALA A 58 -1.65 -15.46 12.48
CA ALA A 58 -0.76 -14.36 12.84
C ALA A 58 -0.07 -13.79 11.60
N GLU A 59 0.45 -14.65 10.73
CA GLU A 59 1.06 -14.27 9.46
C GLU A 59 0.08 -13.54 8.54
N THR A 60 -1.13 -14.09 8.34
CA THR A 60 -2.20 -13.45 7.56
C THR A 60 -2.54 -12.07 8.14
N THR A 61 -2.64 -11.96 9.46
CA THR A 61 -2.92 -10.69 10.12
C THR A 61 -1.81 -9.67 9.93
N LEU A 62 -0.54 -10.11 9.96
CA LEU A 62 0.59 -9.25 9.67
C LEU A 62 0.57 -8.77 8.21
N HIS A 63 0.30 -9.65 7.24
CA HIS A 63 0.15 -9.25 5.84
C HIS A 63 -0.91 -8.18 5.65
N THR A 64 -2.10 -8.33 6.26
CA THR A 64 -3.15 -7.31 6.19
C THR A 64 -2.71 -5.98 6.80
N LYS A 65 -2.03 -5.99 7.96
CA LYS A 65 -1.51 -4.76 8.59
C LYS A 65 -0.45 -4.07 7.73
N LEU A 66 0.38 -4.85 7.04
CA LEU A 66 1.38 -4.31 6.13
C LEU A 66 0.74 -3.65 4.89
N ILE A 67 -0.45 -4.10 4.42
CA ILE A 67 -1.18 -3.40 3.36
C ILE A 67 -1.52 -1.97 3.81
N THR A 68 -2.14 -1.81 4.98
CA THR A 68 -2.47 -0.48 5.53
C THR A 68 -1.21 0.38 5.68
N ARG A 69 -0.13 -0.18 6.21
CA ARG A 69 1.15 0.54 6.33
C ARG A 69 1.72 0.98 4.97
N ARG A 70 1.62 0.14 3.94
CA ARG A 70 2.07 0.51 2.59
C ARG A 70 1.19 1.55 1.93
N LEU A 71 -0.10 1.55 2.24
CA LEU A 71 -1.01 2.61 1.83
C LEU A 71 -0.64 3.94 2.48
N GLU A 72 -0.35 3.96 3.79
CA GLU A 72 0.13 5.17 4.50
C GLU A 72 1.45 5.69 3.90
N GLU A 73 2.39 4.79 3.58
CA GLU A 73 3.65 5.17 2.93
C GLU A 73 3.43 5.73 1.53
N ALA A 74 2.56 5.08 0.74
CA ALA A 74 2.15 5.57 -0.57
C ALA A 74 1.54 6.97 -0.44
N ASP A 75 0.61 7.18 0.50
CA ASP A 75 -0.06 8.45 0.74
C ASP A 75 0.94 9.59 1.00
N ILE A 76 1.93 9.34 1.87
CA ILE A 76 2.99 10.32 2.16
C ILE A 76 3.84 10.62 0.92
N THR A 77 4.19 9.60 0.12
CA THR A 77 4.98 9.81 -1.11
C THR A 77 4.19 10.55 -2.21
N ILE A 78 2.89 10.29 -2.28
CA ILE A 78 1.94 10.94 -3.19
C ILE A 78 1.78 12.41 -2.82
N ASP A 79 1.58 12.74 -1.53
CA ASP A 79 1.46 14.12 -1.07
C ASP A 79 2.70 14.96 -1.36
N LYS A 80 3.86 14.33 -1.21
CA LYS A 80 5.13 14.98 -1.55
C LYS A 80 5.32 15.11 -3.07
N LYS A 81 4.49 14.47 -3.89
CA LYS A 81 4.63 14.37 -5.37
C LYS A 81 6.02 13.90 -5.80
N THR A 82 6.70 13.15 -4.94
CA THR A 82 8.13 12.83 -5.10
C THR A 82 8.35 11.56 -5.90
N SER A 83 7.49 10.55 -5.71
CA SER A 83 7.69 9.20 -6.22
C SER A 83 6.40 8.39 -6.15
N SER A 84 6.24 7.43 -7.05
CA SER A 84 5.20 6.39 -6.98
C SER A 84 5.70 5.08 -6.37
N GLN A 85 6.94 5.04 -5.83
CA GLN A 85 7.50 3.83 -5.23
C GLN A 85 6.66 3.26 -4.07
N GLY A 86 5.94 4.10 -3.31
CA GLY A 86 5.01 3.60 -2.29
C GLY A 86 3.84 2.81 -2.87
N LEU A 87 3.36 3.17 -4.07
CA LEU A 87 2.33 2.41 -4.78
C LEU A 87 2.87 1.06 -5.26
N GLU A 88 4.13 0.98 -5.71
CA GLU A 88 4.76 -0.30 -6.07
C GLU A 88 4.96 -1.22 -4.86
N GLU A 89 5.34 -0.68 -3.70
CA GLU A 89 5.46 -1.46 -2.47
C GLU A 89 4.09 -1.94 -1.96
N LEU A 90 3.06 -1.11 -2.07
CA LEU A 90 1.67 -1.52 -1.81
C LEU A 90 1.28 -2.67 -2.73
N LYS A 91 1.50 -2.53 -4.04
CA LYS A 91 1.20 -3.54 -5.06
C LYS A 91 1.88 -4.88 -4.76
N ALA A 92 3.17 -4.88 -4.41
CA ALA A 92 3.90 -6.08 -4.02
C ALA A 92 3.28 -6.71 -2.76
N GLN A 93 2.93 -5.90 -1.76
CA GLN A 93 2.30 -6.39 -0.53
C GLN A 93 0.92 -7.00 -0.77
N LEU A 94 0.12 -6.46 -1.70
CA LEU A 94 -1.17 -7.02 -2.10
C LEU A 94 -1.01 -8.44 -2.68
N GLN A 95 0.00 -8.67 -3.51
CA GLN A 95 0.29 -9.99 -4.08
C GLN A 95 0.69 -11.00 -3.00
N LEU A 96 1.54 -10.59 -2.06
CA LEU A 96 1.93 -11.44 -0.93
C LEU A 96 0.72 -11.81 -0.06
N ALA A 97 -0.15 -10.84 0.24
CA ALA A 97 -1.35 -11.11 1.03
C ALA A 97 -2.35 -12.02 0.29
N HIS A 98 -2.49 -11.86 -1.02
CA HIS A 98 -3.30 -12.76 -1.84
C HIS A 98 -2.74 -14.19 -1.83
N ALA A 99 -1.43 -14.35 -2.07
CA ALA A 99 -0.77 -15.64 -2.01
C ALA A 99 -0.92 -16.31 -0.63
N GLN A 100 -0.88 -15.53 0.46
CA GLN A 100 -1.12 -16.06 1.80
C GLN A 100 -2.54 -16.64 1.95
N VAL A 101 -3.57 -15.95 1.44
CA VAL A 101 -4.95 -16.47 1.45
C VAL A 101 -5.06 -17.79 0.70
N ASP A 102 -4.31 -17.97 -0.38
CA ASP A 102 -4.30 -19.21 -1.16
C ASP A 102 -3.63 -20.38 -0.43
N GLN A 103 -2.69 -20.09 0.48
CA GLN A 103 -1.99 -21.08 1.29
C GLN A 103 -2.76 -21.50 2.55
N ALA A 104 -4.01 -21.05 2.71
CA ALA A 104 -4.84 -21.40 3.85
C ALA A 104 -4.97 -22.92 4.06
N PRO A 105 -4.78 -23.45 5.28
CA PRO A 105 -4.76 -24.90 5.54
C PRO A 105 -6.14 -25.55 5.39
N THR A 106 -7.22 -24.79 5.54
CA THR A 106 -8.59 -25.28 5.41
C THR A 106 -9.45 -24.27 4.64
N LEU A 107 -10.58 -24.73 4.09
CA LEU A 107 -11.55 -23.84 3.43
C LEU A 107 -12.14 -22.80 4.40
N VAL A 108 -12.34 -23.16 5.67
CA VAL A 108 -12.85 -22.23 6.69
C VAL A 108 -11.84 -21.11 6.95
N THR A 109 -10.57 -21.45 7.14
CA THR A 109 -9.51 -20.46 7.30
C THR A 109 -9.30 -19.64 6.03
N LYS A 110 -9.46 -20.23 4.84
CA LYS A 110 -9.41 -19.51 3.55
C LYS A 110 -10.49 -18.45 3.50
N LYS A 111 -11.74 -18.83 3.80
CA LYS A 111 -12.90 -17.90 3.84
C LYS A 111 -12.67 -16.74 4.79
N GLN A 112 -12.20 -16.99 6.01
CA GLN A 112 -11.94 -15.94 7.00
C GLN A 112 -10.81 -15.00 6.55
N ALA A 113 -9.70 -15.54 6.06
CA ALA A 113 -8.59 -14.75 5.55
C ALA A 113 -8.98 -13.92 4.33
N ALA A 114 -9.73 -14.52 3.39
CA ALA A 114 -10.26 -13.88 2.20
C ALA A 114 -11.20 -12.72 2.54
N GLN A 115 -12.15 -12.91 3.47
CA GLN A 115 -13.06 -11.85 3.91
C GLN A 115 -12.30 -10.66 4.49
N LYS A 116 -11.30 -10.94 5.35
CA LYS A 116 -10.47 -9.89 5.94
C LYS A 116 -9.66 -9.15 4.88
N LEU A 117 -9.06 -9.87 3.93
CA LEU A 117 -8.34 -9.27 2.82
C LEU A 117 -9.26 -8.39 1.97
N ILE A 118 -10.42 -8.90 1.54
CA ILE A 118 -11.40 -8.14 0.75
C ILE A 118 -11.81 -6.86 1.48
N GLN A 119 -12.10 -6.92 2.78
CA GLN A 119 -12.44 -5.72 3.55
C GLN A 119 -11.32 -4.67 3.51
N THR A 120 -10.07 -5.07 3.73
CA THR A 120 -8.92 -4.17 3.66
C THR A 120 -8.71 -3.61 2.25
N LEU A 121 -8.91 -4.43 1.22
CA LEU A 121 -8.79 -4.03 -0.17
C LEU A 121 -9.84 -2.98 -0.56
N VAL A 122 -11.08 -3.14 -0.09
CA VAL A 122 -12.15 -2.16 -0.30
C VAL A 122 -11.79 -0.81 0.31
N THR A 123 -11.36 -0.78 1.58
CA THR A 123 -10.90 0.45 2.24
C THR A 123 -9.73 1.07 1.49
N THR A 124 -8.76 0.26 1.07
CA THR A 124 -7.59 0.71 0.30
C THR A 124 -8.01 1.37 -1.02
N THR A 125 -8.95 0.77 -1.76
CA THR A 125 -9.46 1.33 -3.01
C THR A 125 -10.15 2.68 -2.80
N GLN A 126 -10.93 2.83 -1.73
CA GLN A 126 -11.63 4.08 -1.38
C GLN A 126 -10.66 5.21 -1.04
N GLU A 127 -9.63 4.92 -0.25
CA GLU A 127 -8.59 5.90 0.11
C GLU A 127 -7.79 6.34 -1.13
N LEU A 128 -7.37 5.39 -1.96
CA LEU A 128 -6.69 5.69 -3.23
C LEU A 128 -7.56 6.50 -4.19
N GLU A 129 -8.86 6.23 -4.25
CA GLU A 129 -9.80 6.99 -5.08
C GLU A 129 -9.90 8.45 -4.61
N THR A 130 -10.05 8.65 -3.30
CA THR A 130 -10.07 9.99 -2.68
C THR A 130 -8.78 10.74 -2.99
N LYS A 131 -7.63 10.06 -2.91
CA LYS A 131 -6.34 10.65 -3.19
C LYS A 131 -6.21 11.06 -4.66
N LYS A 132 -6.60 10.17 -5.58
CA LYS A 132 -6.62 10.42 -7.02
C LYS A 132 -7.46 11.65 -7.37
N GLN A 133 -8.67 11.76 -6.82
CA GLN A 133 -9.55 12.91 -7.05
C GLN A 133 -8.93 14.21 -6.54
N THR A 134 -8.31 14.18 -5.36
CA THR A 134 -7.60 15.35 -4.79
C THR A 134 -6.45 15.81 -5.69
N LEU A 135 -5.67 14.86 -6.23
CA LEU A 135 -4.59 15.18 -7.16
C LEU A 135 -5.12 15.82 -8.44
N ILE A 136 -6.17 15.24 -9.04
CA ILE A 136 -6.78 15.75 -10.28
C ILE A 136 -7.34 17.16 -10.06
N ALA A 137 -8.01 17.42 -8.92
CA ALA A 137 -8.53 18.74 -8.58
C ALA A 137 -7.44 19.81 -8.41
N SER A 138 -6.20 19.39 -8.11
CA SER A 138 -5.05 20.29 -8.00
C SER A 138 -4.39 20.62 -9.35
N LEU A 139 -4.77 19.96 -10.45
CA LEU A 139 -4.19 20.18 -11.77
C LEU A 139 -4.82 21.41 -12.45
N PRO A 140 -4.04 22.16 -13.26
CA PRO A 140 -4.57 23.30 -14.01
C PRO A 140 -5.63 22.83 -15.04
N PRO A 141 -6.67 23.64 -15.32
CA PRO A 141 -7.81 23.24 -16.17
C PRO A 141 -7.45 22.70 -17.55
N GLN A 142 -6.33 23.18 -18.11
CA GLN A 142 -5.86 22.80 -19.45
C GLN A 142 -5.34 21.36 -19.51
N VAL A 143 -4.98 20.81 -18.35
CA VAL A 143 -4.47 19.44 -18.20
C VAL A 143 -5.64 18.47 -17.95
N ILE A 144 -6.73 18.92 -17.32
CA ILE A 144 -7.91 18.10 -16.94
C ILE A 144 -8.60 17.44 -18.14
N THR A 145 -8.67 18.11 -19.30
CA THR A 145 -9.40 17.61 -20.48
C THR A 145 -8.79 16.34 -21.08
N GLN A 146 -7.49 16.08 -20.88
CA GLN A 146 -6.84 14.84 -21.32
C GLN A 146 -7.14 13.65 -20.39
N TYR A 147 -7.55 13.92 -19.14
CA TYR A 147 -7.81 12.90 -18.14
C TYR A 147 -9.22 12.35 -18.23
N GLN A 148 -10.21 13.18 -18.49
CA GLN A 148 -11.61 12.79 -18.43
C GLN A 148 -12.01 11.73 -19.48
N THR A 149 -11.35 11.71 -20.64
CA THR A 149 -11.58 10.73 -21.72
C THR A 149 -11.01 9.35 -21.44
N VAL A 150 -9.98 9.21 -20.59
CA VAL A 150 -9.37 7.91 -20.26
C VAL A 150 -10.16 7.19 -19.16
N TYR A 151 -10.85 7.94 -18.29
CA TYR A 151 -11.54 7.36 -17.13
C TYR A 151 -12.94 6.82 -17.45
N GLU A 152 -13.70 7.41 -18.37
CA GLU A 152 -15.05 6.93 -18.69
C GLU A 152 -15.07 5.48 -19.20
N THR A 153 -13.98 4.98 -19.80
CA THR A 153 -13.93 3.60 -20.30
C THR A 153 -13.66 2.56 -19.21
N GLN A 154 -13.12 2.93 -18.04
CA GLN A 154 -12.79 1.97 -16.96
C GLN A 154 -13.87 1.81 -15.89
N TYR A 155 -14.83 2.73 -15.78
CA TYR A 155 -15.91 2.62 -14.76
C TYR A 155 -16.97 1.56 -15.08
N ILE A 156 -17.04 1.07 -16.33
CA ILE A 156 -18.03 0.05 -16.73
C ILE A 156 -17.78 -1.31 -16.04
N THR A 157 -16.59 -1.55 -15.48
CA THR A 157 -16.26 -2.80 -14.77
C THR A 157 -16.48 -2.73 -13.24
N GLN A 158 -16.67 -1.55 -12.63
CA GLN A 158 -16.83 -1.42 -11.17
C GLN A 158 -18.24 -1.73 -10.62
N GLU A 159 -19.26 -1.82 -11.47
CA GLU A 159 -20.64 -2.13 -11.03
C GLU A 159 -20.77 -3.52 -10.37
N VAL A 160 -19.80 -4.43 -10.58
CA VAL A 160 -19.81 -5.77 -9.97
C VAL A 160 -19.39 -5.76 -8.49
N THR A 161 -18.58 -4.78 -8.05
CA THR A 161 -18.12 -4.71 -6.66
C THR A 161 -19.11 -4.00 -5.73
N ASN A 162 -19.91 -3.06 -6.25
CA ASN A 162 -20.89 -2.31 -5.47
C ASN A 162 -22.13 -3.13 -5.03
N GLN A 163 -22.35 -4.34 -5.57
CA GLN A 163 -23.38 -5.25 -5.02
C GLN A 163 -22.92 -5.99 -3.76
N ILE A 164 -21.63 -5.99 -3.42
CA ILE A 164 -21.08 -6.68 -2.24
C ILE A 164 -20.97 -5.75 -1.02
N ILE A 165 -21.00 -4.43 -1.21
CA ILE A 165 -20.74 -3.41 -0.16
C ILE A 165 -21.96 -2.46 -0.03
N GLN A 166 -23.15 -3.01 0.22
CA GLN A 166 -24.36 -2.20 0.47
C GLN A 166 -24.65 -1.97 1.96
N VAL A 167 -23.60 -1.88 2.79
CA VAL A 167 -23.71 -1.46 4.20
C VAL A 167 -22.57 -0.48 4.47
N VAL A 168 -22.89 0.66 5.10
CA VAL A 168 -22.02 1.80 5.42
C VAL A 168 -21.97 2.89 4.34
N GLN A 169 -23.03 3.71 4.30
CA GLN A 169 -22.97 5.07 3.78
C GLN A 169 -22.58 6.02 4.93
N ILE A 170 -21.55 6.86 4.71
CA ILE A 170 -21.24 8.00 5.56
C ILE A 170 -21.51 9.27 4.72
N PRO A 171 -22.25 10.27 5.24
CA PRO A 171 -22.55 11.49 4.52
C PRO A 171 -21.29 12.36 4.32
N VAL A 172 -21.15 12.92 3.11
CA VAL A 172 -20.11 13.88 2.74
C VAL A 172 -20.49 15.27 3.26
N PRO A 173 -19.58 16.02 3.92
CA PRO A 173 -19.86 17.40 4.32
C PRO A 173 -19.78 18.36 3.11
N VAL A 174 -20.82 19.20 2.98
CA VAL A 174 -20.89 20.33 2.05
C VAL A 174 -20.03 21.47 2.61
N PHE A 175 -18.97 21.86 1.89
CA PHE A 175 -18.20 23.08 2.18
C PHE A 175 -18.81 24.27 1.42
N THR A 176 -19.32 25.25 2.16
CA THR A 176 -19.68 26.57 1.66
C THR A 176 -18.51 27.54 1.88
N GLN A 177 -18.00 28.11 0.78
CA GLN A 177 -16.95 29.12 0.79
C GLN A 177 -17.57 30.52 0.78
N PRO A 178 -17.21 31.43 1.70
CA PRO A 178 -17.62 32.82 1.61
C PRO A 178 -16.63 33.63 0.75
N THR A 179 -17.19 34.35 -0.23
CA THR A 179 -16.49 35.33 -1.07
C THR A 179 -16.29 36.63 -0.30
N GLN A 180 -15.05 37.09 -0.13
CA GLN A 180 -14.74 38.44 0.35
C GLN A 180 -14.00 39.22 -0.74
N PRO A 181 -14.56 40.32 -1.27
CA PRO A 181 -13.80 41.26 -2.08
C PRO A 181 -13.12 42.30 -1.18
N SER A 182 -11.89 42.69 -1.51
CA SER A 182 -11.27 43.91 -0.97
C SER A 182 -10.33 44.54 -1.99
N PRO A 183 -10.13 45.87 -1.90
CA PRO A 183 -9.94 46.74 -3.05
C PRO A 183 -8.48 47.09 -3.35
N ASP A 184 -8.31 47.68 -4.54
CA ASP A 184 -7.10 48.24 -5.14
C ASP A 184 -6.14 48.96 -4.18
N SER A 185 -4.85 48.66 -4.35
CA SER A 185 -3.74 49.54 -3.97
C SER A 185 -2.55 49.32 -4.92
N GLN A 186 -2.02 50.43 -5.42
CA GLN A 186 -0.98 50.53 -6.47
C GLN A 186 0.36 49.89 -6.08
N PRO A 187 1.19 49.50 -7.08
CA PRO A 187 2.44 48.78 -6.85
C PRO A 187 3.63 49.72 -6.56
N PRO A 188 4.54 49.36 -5.64
CA PRO A 188 5.90 49.86 -5.63
C PRO A 188 6.79 49.04 -6.58
N LEU A 189 7.60 49.73 -7.39
CA LEU A 189 8.63 49.14 -8.24
C LEU A 189 9.71 48.47 -7.36
N THR A 190 9.87 47.16 -7.50
CA THR A 190 10.91 46.35 -6.83
C THR A 190 11.86 45.71 -7.84
N PRO A 191 13.09 45.33 -7.41
CA PRO A 191 14.20 44.97 -8.28
C PRO A 191 13.94 43.68 -9.07
N PHE A 192 14.63 43.56 -10.22
CA PHE A 192 14.61 42.39 -11.10
C PHE A 192 14.70 41.07 -10.32
N PRO A 193 13.74 40.14 -10.51
CA PRO A 193 13.77 38.84 -9.86
C PRO A 193 14.96 38.04 -10.39
N SER A 194 15.76 37.49 -9.47
CA SER A 194 16.66 36.38 -9.83
C SER A 194 15.83 35.26 -10.46
N PRO A 195 16.33 34.59 -11.51
CA PRO A 195 15.62 33.47 -12.11
C PRO A 195 15.38 32.43 -11.03
N SER A 196 14.10 32.20 -10.71
CA SER A 196 13.70 31.14 -9.80
C SER A 196 14.32 29.83 -10.30
N PRO A 197 14.89 29.00 -9.41
CA PRO A 197 15.36 27.68 -9.80
C PRO A 197 14.23 26.92 -10.51
N PRO A 198 14.56 26.12 -11.55
CA PRO A 198 13.55 25.34 -12.26
C PRO A 198 12.76 24.49 -11.25
N LEU A 199 11.44 24.61 -11.28
CA LEU A 199 10.56 23.78 -10.46
C LEU A 199 10.87 22.31 -10.78
N PRO A 200 10.97 21.45 -9.75
CA PRO A 200 11.13 20.01 -9.98
C PRO A 200 9.98 19.48 -10.86
N PRO A 201 10.23 18.45 -11.67
CA PRO A 201 9.22 17.87 -12.54
C PRO A 201 8.01 17.43 -11.73
N ASP A 202 6.82 17.85 -12.16
CA ASP A 202 5.56 17.47 -11.52
C ASP A 202 5.19 16.04 -11.90
N ASN A 203 5.44 15.09 -10.99
CA ASN A 203 5.13 13.68 -11.18
C ASN A 203 3.64 13.34 -10.98
N THR A 204 2.76 14.34 -10.80
CA THR A 204 1.33 14.11 -10.52
C THR A 204 0.68 13.21 -11.58
N GLN A 205 1.02 13.37 -12.85
CA GLN A 205 0.45 12.55 -13.94
C GLN A 205 0.76 11.07 -13.76
N GLN A 206 2.04 10.74 -13.55
CA GLN A 206 2.51 9.38 -13.35
C GLN A 206 1.86 8.77 -12.09
N ILE A 207 1.81 9.53 -11.00
CA ILE A 207 1.20 9.08 -9.75
C ILE A 207 -0.28 8.73 -9.95
N VAL A 208 -1.03 9.57 -10.67
CA VAL A 208 -2.45 9.31 -10.97
C VAL A 208 -2.61 8.03 -11.82
N THR A 209 -1.74 7.81 -12.81
CA THR A 209 -1.72 6.56 -13.59
C THR A 209 -1.41 5.35 -12.72
N ASP A 210 -0.43 5.45 -11.83
CA ASP A 210 -0.01 4.35 -10.96
C ASP A 210 -1.10 4.01 -9.93
N ILE A 211 -1.83 5.01 -9.41
CA ILE A 211 -3.01 4.78 -8.56
C ILE A 211 -4.05 3.94 -9.32
N ALA A 212 -4.36 4.28 -10.57
CA ALA A 212 -5.33 3.54 -11.38
C ALA A 212 -4.89 2.08 -11.64
N GLN A 213 -3.58 1.85 -11.85
CA GLN A 213 -3.04 0.50 -11.99
C GLN A 213 -3.19 -0.32 -10.69
N VAL A 214 -2.88 0.27 -9.53
CA VAL A 214 -3.05 -0.39 -8.24
C VAL A 214 -4.54 -0.72 -7.98
N GLN A 215 -5.45 0.21 -8.26
CA GLN A 215 -6.90 -0.03 -8.15
C GLN A 215 -7.36 -1.19 -9.06
N THR A 216 -6.85 -1.25 -10.29
CA THR A 216 -7.12 -2.36 -11.22
C THR A 216 -6.67 -3.70 -10.63
N GLN A 217 -5.47 -3.74 -10.05
CA GLN A 217 -4.95 -4.95 -9.42
C GLN A 217 -5.73 -5.36 -8.17
N ILE A 218 -6.17 -4.39 -7.35
CA ILE A 218 -7.06 -4.67 -6.22
C ILE A 218 -8.35 -5.35 -6.69
N ASN A 219 -8.97 -4.81 -7.74
CA ASN A 219 -10.21 -5.37 -8.30
C ASN A 219 -10.01 -6.79 -8.85
N GLN A 220 -8.87 -7.05 -9.49
CA GLN A 220 -8.51 -8.40 -9.93
C GLN A 220 -8.36 -9.37 -8.75
N ILE A 221 -7.68 -8.97 -7.68
CA ILE A 221 -7.53 -9.80 -6.47
C ILE A 221 -8.89 -10.08 -5.83
N ILE A 222 -9.75 -9.07 -5.66
CA ILE A 222 -11.10 -9.26 -5.11
C ILE A 222 -11.90 -10.26 -5.96
N THR A 223 -11.84 -10.12 -7.29
CA THR A 223 -12.53 -11.01 -8.22
C THR A 223 -12.02 -12.45 -8.09
N ASN A 224 -10.70 -12.65 -8.10
CA ASN A 224 -10.09 -13.97 -8.01
C ASN A 224 -10.42 -14.65 -6.68
N VAL A 225 -10.30 -13.91 -5.56
CA VAL A 225 -10.63 -14.42 -4.23
C VAL A 225 -12.11 -14.84 -4.16
N ASN A 226 -13.03 -14.03 -4.68
CA ASN A 226 -14.45 -14.37 -4.69
C ASN A 226 -14.78 -15.59 -5.58
N GLN A 227 -14.13 -15.72 -6.75
CA GLN A 227 -14.27 -16.89 -7.61
C GLN A 227 -13.80 -18.17 -6.90
N ASP A 228 -12.65 -18.10 -6.24
CA ASP A 228 -12.09 -19.22 -5.48
C ASP A 228 -12.97 -19.66 -4.31
N LEU A 229 -13.67 -18.72 -3.67
CA LEU A 229 -14.60 -19.03 -2.58
C LEU A 229 -15.92 -19.67 -3.07
N THR A 230 -16.34 -19.37 -4.30
CA THR A 230 -17.60 -19.89 -4.87
C THR A 230 -17.41 -21.18 -5.66
N GLN A 231 -16.20 -21.44 -6.18
CA GLN A 231 -15.87 -22.64 -6.96
C GLN A 231 -14.63 -23.36 -6.41
N PRO A 232 -14.67 -23.90 -5.17
CA PRO A 232 -13.54 -24.62 -4.60
C PRO A 232 -13.19 -25.84 -5.47
N GLY A 233 -12.06 -25.79 -6.17
CA GLY A 233 -11.50 -26.91 -6.92
C GLY A 233 -11.32 -26.76 -8.44
N LYS A 234 -11.72 -25.63 -9.07
CA LYS A 234 -11.54 -25.43 -10.53
C LYS A 234 -10.27 -24.66 -10.93
N ASN A 235 -9.63 -23.94 -10.01
CA ASN A 235 -8.56 -22.97 -10.31
C ASN A 235 -7.12 -23.42 -10.03
N GLN A 236 -6.84 -24.72 -9.83
CA GLN A 236 -5.46 -25.20 -9.59
C GLN A 236 -4.52 -25.11 -10.83
N GLY A 237 -4.92 -24.39 -11.89
CA GLY A 237 -4.21 -24.31 -13.17
C GLY A 237 -3.05 -23.30 -13.27
N TRP A 238 -2.79 -22.47 -12.25
CA TRP A 238 -1.80 -21.37 -12.36
C TRP A 238 -0.50 -21.56 -11.54
N GLY A 239 -0.31 -22.70 -10.86
CA GLY A 239 0.66 -22.78 -9.75
C GLY A 239 1.92 -23.64 -9.89
N HIS A 240 2.15 -24.42 -10.96
CA HIS A 240 3.33 -25.28 -11.05
C HIS A 240 3.91 -25.39 -12.47
N GLN A 241 4.47 -24.29 -12.98
CA GLN A 241 5.38 -24.34 -14.12
C GLN A 241 6.67 -23.58 -13.79
N GLY A 242 7.48 -24.16 -12.92
CA GLY A 242 8.80 -23.63 -12.59
C GLY A 242 9.48 -24.45 -11.51
N LYS A 243 10.60 -25.09 -11.89
CA LYS A 243 11.55 -25.84 -11.05
C LYS A 243 11.28 -27.35 -10.94
N ASN A 244 11.66 -28.08 -11.99
CA ASN A 244 12.27 -29.43 -11.87
C ASN A 244 13.05 -29.73 -13.15
N GLN A 245 14.23 -29.13 -13.28
CA GLN A 245 15.31 -29.64 -14.12
C GLN A 245 16.61 -29.52 -13.33
N THR A 246 16.89 -30.53 -12.52
CA THR A 246 18.24 -30.81 -12.02
C THR A 246 18.96 -31.64 -13.08
N PRO A 247 20.10 -31.17 -13.63
CA PRO A 247 20.90 -32.01 -14.53
C PRO A 247 21.64 -33.07 -13.71
N HIS A 248 21.49 -34.34 -14.09
CA HIS A 248 22.35 -35.41 -13.62
C HIS A 248 23.75 -35.23 -14.24
N PRO A 249 24.83 -35.23 -13.46
CA PRO A 249 26.18 -35.40 -13.98
C PRO A 249 26.44 -36.89 -14.26
N ASN A 250 27.03 -37.16 -15.44
CA ASN A 250 27.70 -38.42 -15.79
C ASN A 250 29.07 -38.52 -15.10
#